data_AF-A0A966SJD3-F1
#
_entry.id   AF-A0A966SJD3-F1
#
_cell.length_a   1.000
_cell.length_b   1.000
_cell.length_c   1.000
_cell.angle_alpha   90.00
_cell.angle_beta   90.00
_cell.angle_gamma   90.00
#
_symmetry.space_group_name_H-M   'P 1'
#
loop_
_entity.id
_entity.type
_entity.pdbx_description
1 polymer ?
#
loop_
_entity_poly.entity_id
_entity_poly.type
_entity_poly.pdbx_seq_one_letter_code
_entity_poly.pdbx_strand_id
1 'polypeptide(L)'
;CYKPRGSIGKVDAAQPIPEGIDFDIWCGPAPKDELRRKKLHYDWHWIWNYGNGDLGNQGIHQMDIGRWFTGEMELSPRVWSVGGRLGYKDDGETPNTQVIYHDYAKAPLIFEVRGLSSAKDNKDMDSFMGAKIGVVVHCEGGHITVPSYTSSSAYDKAGKLIKSWKEEKGGEGPHFKNFVEAVRSRNHKDLYADILEGHLSSALCHTGNISHRLGQLAAPGAIREQIKGDREATATVERMFEHLKANEVNIDTDKLTLGPVLKMNGKAETFIGNADADKLLTRDYRKPFVVPAISA
;
A
#
# COMPACT_ATOMS: atom_id res chain seq x y z
N CYS A 1 3.44 -6.71 -2.95
CA CYS A 1 2.46 -7.56 -2.26
C CYS A 1 1.57 -8.25 -3.30
N TYR A 2 1.90 -9.51 -3.61
CA TYR A 2 1.15 -10.36 -4.54
C TYR A 2 0.38 -11.37 -3.69
N LYS A 3 -0.91 -11.08 -3.47
CA LYS A 3 -1.78 -11.88 -2.61
C LYS A 3 -3.20 -11.77 -3.16
N PRO A 4 -3.83 -12.87 -3.59
CA PRO A 4 -5.12 -12.77 -4.24
C PRO A 4 -6.16 -12.20 -3.28
N ARG A 5 -7.07 -11.41 -3.83
CA ARG A 5 -8.19 -10.75 -3.17
C ARG A 5 -9.41 -11.00 -4.05
N GLY A 6 -10.27 -11.90 -3.58
CA GLY A 6 -11.58 -12.08 -4.18
C GLY A 6 -12.45 -10.84 -4.04
N SER A 7 -13.48 -10.77 -4.89
CA SER A 7 -14.54 -9.78 -4.78
C SER A 7 -15.20 -9.78 -3.40
N ILE A 8 -15.57 -8.61 -2.89
CA ILE A 8 -16.42 -8.49 -1.68
C ILE A 8 -17.91 -8.68 -1.98
N GLY A 9 -18.25 -8.89 -3.25
CA GLY A 9 -19.62 -8.98 -3.76
C GLY A 9 -20.27 -7.62 -3.96
N LYS A 10 -21.40 -7.67 -4.67
CA LYS A 10 -22.27 -6.52 -4.90
C LYS A 10 -23.57 -6.68 -4.11
N VAL A 11 -24.11 -5.59 -3.59
CA VAL A 11 -25.42 -5.54 -2.94
C VAL A 11 -26.33 -4.52 -3.62
N ASP A 12 -27.62 -4.83 -3.71
CA ASP A 12 -28.60 -3.95 -4.36
C ASP A 12 -29.18 -2.90 -3.40
N ALA A 13 -29.04 -3.11 -2.09
CA ALA A 13 -29.62 -2.29 -1.04
C ALA A 13 -28.67 -2.15 0.17
N ALA A 14 -28.98 -1.21 1.06
CA ALA A 14 -28.32 -1.13 2.36
C ALA A 14 -28.51 -2.44 3.12
N GLN A 15 -27.42 -2.92 3.72
CA GLN A 15 -27.40 -4.15 4.52
C GLN A 15 -27.73 -3.81 5.97
N PRO A 16 -28.40 -4.73 6.70
CA PRO A 16 -28.65 -4.53 8.12
C PRO A 16 -27.32 -4.48 8.87
N ILE A 17 -27.25 -3.61 9.87
CA ILE A 17 -26.13 -3.64 10.82
C ILE A 17 -26.25 -4.93 11.65
N PRO A 18 -25.18 -5.73 11.79
CA PRO A 18 -25.19 -6.91 12.65
C PRO A 18 -25.66 -6.61 14.07
N GLU A 19 -26.42 -7.53 14.65
CA GLU A 19 -26.91 -7.43 16.02
C GLU A 19 -25.74 -7.25 17.01
N GLY A 20 -25.93 -6.41 18.01
CA GLY A 20 -24.91 -6.11 19.03
C GLY A 20 -23.84 -5.09 18.61
N ILE A 21 -23.90 -4.55 17.39
CA ILE A 21 -22.99 -3.49 16.94
C ILE A 21 -23.65 -2.11 17.10
N ASP A 22 -23.02 -1.27 17.92
CA ASP A 22 -23.26 0.17 17.86
C ASP A 22 -22.53 0.73 16.63
N PHE A 23 -23.27 0.97 15.55
CA PHE A 23 -22.70 1.44 14.31
C PHE A 23 -22.19 2.89 14.39
N ASP A 24 -22.74 3.70 15.31
CA ASP A 24 -22.28 5.07 15.48
C ASP A 24 -20.88 5.09 16.09
N ILE A 25 -20.64 4.26 17.12
CA ILE A 25 -19.31 4.08 17.70
C ILE A 25 -18.36 3.40 16.70
N TRP A 26 -18.84 2.39 15.97
CA TRP A 26 -18.04 1.66 15.00
C TRP A 26 -17.49 2.58 13.89
N CYS A 27 -18.31 3.49 13.35
CA CYS A 27 -17.85 4.47 12.36
C CYS A 27 -16.89 5.51 12.96
N GLY A 28 -17.05 5.85 14.24
CA GLY A 28 -16.25 6.85 14.92
C GLY A 28 -16.16 8.16 14.12
N PRO A 29 -14.95 8.67 13.79
CA PRO A 29 -14.76 9.94 13.08
C PRO A 29 -15.26 9.96 11.63
N ALA A 30 -15.49 8.80 11.02
CA ALA A 30 -15.95 8.70 9.64
C ALA A 30 -17.42 9.14 9.50
N PRO A 31 -17.83 9.72 8.35
CA PRO A 31 -19.22 9.78 7.94
C PRO A 31 -19.95 8.45 8.17
N LYS A 32 -21.18 8.52 8.71
CA LYS A 32 -22.01 7.34 8.98
C LYS A 32 -22.84 7.00 7.75
N ASP A 33 -22.18 6.45 6.75
CA ASP A 33 -22.83 6.02 5.50
C ASP A 33 -23.57 4.70 5.69
N GLU A 34 -24.54 4.43 4.80
CA GLU A 34 -25.22 3.14 4.77
C GLU A 34 -24.24 1.97 4.55
N LEU A 35 -24.52 0.81 5.18
CA LEU A 35 -23.72 -0.38 4.97
C LEU A 35 -23.99 -0.99 3.59
N ARG A 36 -23.16 -0.65 2.60
CA ARG A 36 -23.27 -1.16 1.22
C ARG A 36 -22.30 -2.30 0.91
N ARG A 37 -22.12 -3.23 1.86
CA ARG A 37 -21.25 -4.42 1.72
C ARG A 37 -21.77 -5.57 2.58
N LYS A 38 -21.51 -6.81 2.16
CA LYS A 38 -22.03 -8.03 2.81
C LYS A 38 -21.47 -8.25 4.20
N LYS A 39 -20.16 -8.05 4.41
CA LYS A 39 -19.53 -8.20 5.72
C LYS A 39 -19.22 -6.83 6.30
N LEU A 40 -19.75 -6.54 7.49
CA LEU A 40 -19.37 -5.33 8.23
C LEU A 40 -17.86 -5.36 8.53
N HIS A 41 -17.40 -6.46 9.13
CA HIS A 41 -16.01 -6.69 9.48
C HIS A 41 -15.20 -7.21 8.28
N TYR A 42 -13.92 -6.84 8.27
CA TYR A 42 -12.94 -7.10 7.22
C TYR A 42 -13.18 -6.39 5.87
N ASP A 43 -14.39 -6.39 5.30
CA ASP A 43 -14.59 -5.76 3.97
C ASP A 43 -14.47 -4.22 4.01
N TRP A 44 -14.46 -3.62 5.20
CA TRP A 44 -14.21 -2.19 5.41
C TRP A 44 -12.86 -1.73 4.86
N HIS A 45 -11.86 -2.62 4.74
CA HIS A 45 -10.56 -2.27 4.15
C HIS A 45 -10.69 -1.69 2.74
N TRP A 46 -11.74 -2.08 2.01
CA TRP A 46 -11.94 -1.75 0.60
C TRP A 46 -12.83 -0.54 0.36
N ILE A 47 -13.23 0.16 1.41
CA ILE A 47 -14.10 1.35 1.35
C ILE A 47 -13.29 2.54 1.87
N TRP A 48 -13.08 3.59 1.07
CA TRP A 48 -12.20 4.72 1.42
C TRP A 48 -12.58 5.42 2.72
N ASN A 49 -13.87 5.41 3.06
CA ASN A 49 -14.35 6.02 4.29
C ASN A 49 -13.77 5.34 5.55
N TYR A 50 -13.57 4.02 5.49
CA TYR A 50 -13.18 3.18 6.64
C TYR A 50 -11.79 2.55 6.50
N GLY A 51 -11.28 2.42 5.28
CA GLY A 51 -10.05 1.72 4.96
C GLY A 51 -9.26 2.39 3.84
N ASN A 52 -8.15 1.76 3.49
CA ASN A 52 -7.12 2.30 2.61
C ASN A 52 -6.58 1.23 1.64
N GLY A 53 -7.40 0.21 1.38
CA GLY A 53 -7.11 -0.88 0.45
C GLY A 53 -5.97 -1.77 0.91
N ASP A 54 -5.43 -2.57 0.00
CA ASP A 54 -4.35 -3.49 0.35
C ASP A 54 -3.02 -2.76 0.58
N LEU A 55 -2.89 -1.55 0.03
CA LEU A 55 -1.74 -0.69 0.24
C LEU A 55 -1.59 -0.32 1.72
N GLY A 56 -2.67 0.01 2.43
CA GLY A 56 -2.58 0.25 3.87
C GLY A 56 -2.74 -1.00 4.73
N ASN A 57 -3.53 -2.00 4.30
CA ASN A 57 -3.72 -3.25 5.05
C ASN A 57 -2.46 -4.12 5.10
N GLN A 58 -1.77 -4.28 3.97
CA GLN A 58 -0.54 -5.10 3.89
C GLN A 58 0.67 -4.28 3.53
N GLY A 59 0.49 -3.21 2.75
CA GLY A 59 1.62 -2.49 2.18
C GLY A 59 2.52 -1.82 3.19
N ILE A 60 1.99 -1.37 4.33
CA ILE A 60 2.80 -0.79 5.42
C ILE A 60 3.98 -1.69 5.82
N HIS A 61 3.77 -3.00 5.91
CA HIS A 61 4.80 -3.93 6.38
C HIS A 61 6.00 -4.02 5.43
N GLN A 62 5.74 -4.12 4.12
CA GLN A 62 6.81 -4.20 3.12
C GLN A 62 7.36 -2.81 2.78
N MET A 63 6.54 -1.76 2.88
CA MET A 63 6.98 -0.37 2.74
C MET A 63 8.00 -0.03 3.83
N ASP A 64 7.75 -0.44 5.07
CA ASP A 64 8.66 -0.23 6.19
C ASP A 64 10.01 -0.92 5.99
N ILE A 65 9.99 -2.22 5.65
CA ILE A 65 11.22 -2.97 5.33
C ILE A 65 11.97 -2.33 4.16
N GLY A 66 11.26 -1.92 3.10
CA GLY A 66 11.85 -1.22 1.96
C GLY A 66 12.52 0.09 2.38
N ARG A 67 11.86 0.87 3.25
CA ARG A 67 12.39 2.13 3.79
C ARG A 67 13.65 1.88 4.62
N TRP A 68 13.72 0.81 5.42
CA TRP A 68 14.93 0.45 6.19
C TRP A 68 16.17 0.31 5.30
N PHE A 69 16.04 -0.31 4.12
CA PHE A 69 17.18 -0.45 3.18
C PHE A 69 17.66 0.89 2.61
N THR A 70 16.75 1.85 2.44
CA THR A 70 17.08 3.19 1.92
C THR A 70 17.55 4.16 3.02
N GLY A 71 17.22 3.87 4.28
CA GLY A 71 17.49 4.73 5.43
C GLY A 71 16.76 6.08 5.37
N GLU A 72 15.64 6.15 4.65
CA GLU A 72 14.86 7.38 4.53
C GLU A 72 14.00 7.62 5.78
N MET A 73 14.12 8.82 6.35
CA MET A 73 13.43 9.25 7.58
C MET A 73 12.50 10.45 7.35
N GLU A 74 12.13 10.68 6.10
CA GLU A 74 11.17 11.70 5.66
C GLU A 74 10.28 11.11 4.56
N LEU A 75 9.11 11.70 4.32
CA LEU A 75 8.24 11.28 3.22
C LEU A 75 8.87 11.59 1.86
N SER A 76 8.50 10.78 0.86
CA SER A 76 9.08 10.89 -0.47
C SER A 76 8.81 12.26 -1.09
N PRO A 77 9.84 12.91 -1.68
CA PRO A 77 9.68 14.26 -2.25
C PRO A 77 8.75 14.27 -3.47
N ARG A 78 8.51 13.12 -4.09
CA ARG A 78 7.58 12.97 -5.20
C ARG A 78 6.94 11.58 -5.23
N VAL A 79 5.63 11.54 -5.38
CA VAL A 79 4.84 10.29 -5.42
C VAL A 79 3.83 10.31 -6.56
N TRP A 80 3.61 9.16 -7.18
CA TRP A 80 2.48 8.93 -8.07
C TRP A 80 1.99 7.49 -7.98
N SER A 81 0.76 7.24 -8.44
CA SER A 81 0.18 5.90 -8.49
C SER A 81 -0.57 5.65 -9.79
N VAL A 82 -0.64 4.38 -10.22
CA VAL A 82 -1.54 3.91 -11.27
C VAL A 82 -2.17 2.59 -10.85
N GLY A 83 -3.46 2.39 -11.10
CA GLY A 83 -4.12 1.14 -10.75
C GLY A 83 -5.63 1.17 -10.92
N GLY A 84 -6.30 0.16 -10.37
CA GLY A 84 -7.76 0.09 -10.38
C GLY A 84 -8.30 -1.10 -9.61
N ARG A 85 -9.62 -1.18 -9.56
CA ARG A 85 -10.36 -2.34 -9.06
C ARG A 85 -10.89 -3.14 -10.25
N LEU A 86 -10.20 -4.23 -10.57
CA LEU A 86 -10.23 -4.88 -11.88
C LEU A 86 -10.52 -6.38 -11.75
N GLY A 87 -10.96 -7.00 -12.85
CA GLY A 87 -11.24 -8.45 -12.93
C GLY A 87 -12.58 -8.89 -12.35
N TYR A 88 -13.25 -8.03 -11.57
CA TYR A 88 -14.61 -8.24 -11.07
C TYR A 88 -15.33 -6.91 -10.81
N LYS A 89 -16.66 -6.97 -10.67
CA LYS A 89 -17.50 -5.83 -10.28
C LYS A 89 -18.10 -6.08 -8.91
N ASP A 90 -17.88 -5.18 -7.99
CA ASP A 90 -18.34 -5.24 -6.60
C ASP A 90 -18.43 -3.85 -5.97
N ASP A 91 -18.75 -3.78 -4.69
CA ASP A 91 -18.96 -2.50 -3.98
C ASP A 91 -17.69 -1.88 -3.38
N GLY A 92 -16.52 -2.46 -3.66
CA GLY A 92 -15.28 -1.89 -3.15
C GLY A 92 -14.79 -0.71 -3.99
N GLU A 93 -14.10 0.21 -3.35
CA GLU A 93 -13.68 1.49 -3.94
C GLU A 93 -12.17 1.58 -4.14
N THR A 94 -11.41 0.81 -3.36
CA THR A 94 -9.95 0.83 -3.40
C THR A 94 -9.43 -0.14 -4.46
N PRO A 95 -8.28 0.16 -5.09
CA PRO A 95 -7.72 -0.71 -6.11
C PRO A 95 -7.33 -2.09 -5.54
N ASN A 96 -7.52 -3.13 -6.35
CA ASN A 96 -6.98 -4.46 -6.08
C ASN A 96 -5.68 -4.72 -6.84
N THR A 97 -5.39 -3.92 -7.87
CA THR A 97 -4.10 -3.90 -8.57
C THR A 97 -3.62 -2.46 -8.69
N GLN A 98 -2.43 -2.17 -8.16
CA GLN A 98 -1.92 -0.80 -8.04
C GLN A 98 -0.39 -0.78 -8.03
N VAL A 99 0.20 0.17 -8.73
CA VAL A 99 1.61 0.56 -8.61
C VAL A 99 1.67 1.91 -7.92
N ILE A 100 2.60 2.05 -6.98
CA ILE A 100 2.94 3.30 -6.31
C ILE A 100 4.44 3.50 -6.47
N TYR A 101 4.84 4.71 -6.84
CA TYR A 101 6.24 5.07 -7.03
C TYR A 101 6.58 6.24 -6.14
N HIS A 102 7.53 6.04 -5.23
CA HIS A 102 8.13 7.06 -4.39
C HIS A 102 9.54 7.38 -4.90
N ASP A 103 9.73 8.59 -5.39
CA ASP A 103 10.95 9.02 -6.06
C ASP A 103 11.97 9.62 -5.08
N TYR A 104 12.56 8.76 -4.25
CA TYR A 104 13.69 9.15 -3.42
C TYR A 104 14.98 9.24 -4.25
N ALA A 105 15.83 10.20 -3.93
CA ALA A 105 17.06 10.46 -4.69
C ALA A 105 18.07 9.30 -4.66
N LYS A 106 18.15 8.55 -3.56
CA LYS A 106 19.07 7.41 -3.43
C LYS A 106 18.63 6.22 -4.29
N ALA A 107 17.36 5.87 -4.20
CA ALA A 107 16.72 4.80 -4.96
C ALA A 107 15.20 4.96 -4.84
N PRO A 108 14.43 4.75 -5.92
CA PRO A 108 12.99 4.78 -5.83
C PRO A 108 12.47 3.63 -4.96
N LEU A 109 11.44 3.91 -4.17
CA LEU A 109 10.69 2.89 -3.44
C LEU A 109 9.38 2.63 -4.20
N ILE A 110 9.28 1.43 -4.78
CA ILE A 110 8.17 1.04 -5.65
C ILE A 110 7.34 -0.04 -4.95
N PHE A 111 6.03 0.17 -4.88
CA PHE A 111 5.11 -0.79 -4.28
C PHE A 111 4.11 -1.31 -5.32
N GLU A 112 4.06 -2.63 -5.49
CA GLU A 112 3.10 -3.31 -6.35
C GLU A 112 2.06 -4.06 -5.49
N VAL A 113 0.79 -3.68 -5.61
CA VAL A 113 -0.36 -4.46 -5.16
C VAL A 113 -0.84 -5.32 -6.32
N ARG A 114 -0.92 -6.64 -6.12
CA ARG A 114 -1.55 -7.59 -7.05
C ARG A 114 -2.56 -8.46 -6.32
N GLY A 115 -3.83 -8.15 -6.53
CA GLY A 115 -4.98 -8.82 -5.92
C GLY A 115 -5.63 -9.86 -6.82
N LEU A 116 -5.25 -9.96 -8.10
CA LEU A 116 -5.68 -11.06 -8.96
C LEU A 116 -4.68 -12.22 -8.88
N SER A 117 -5.13 -13.42 -9.24
CA SER A 117 -4.27 -14.61 -9.38
C SER A 117 -3.22 -14.42 -10.48
N SER A 118 -2.28 -15.35 -10.60
CA SER A 118 -1.26 -15.32 -11.66
C SER A 118 -1.84 -15.28 -13.08
N ALA A 119 -3.02 -15.87 -13.27
CA ALA A 119 -3.84 -15.79 -14.48
C ALA A 119 -5.31 -16.04 -14.11
N LYS A 120 -6.22 -15.79 -15.06
CA LYS A 120 -7.65 -16.10 -14.90
C LYS A 120 -7.84 -17.59 -14.60
N ASP A 121 -8.77 -17.88 -13.68
CA ASP A 121 -9.13 -19.24 -13.22
C ASP A 121 -7.98 -20.05 -12.58
N ASN A 122 -6.81 -19.44 -12.38
CA ASN A 122 -5.72 -20.03 -11.60
C ASN A 122 -5.90 -19.74 -10.11
N LYS A 123 -5.55 -20.69 -9.25
CA LYS A 123 -5.54 -20.52 -7.79
C LYS A 123 -4.20 -20.02 -7.26
N ASP A 124 -3.14 -20.14 -8.06
CA ASP A 124 -1.79 -19.75 -7.67
C ASP A 124 -1.49 -18.26 -7.90
N MET A 125 -0.64 -17.72 -7.03
CA MET A 125 -0.03 -16.39 -7.22
C MET A 125 1.32 -16.49 -7.92
N ASP A 126 1.58 -15.49 -8.75
CA ASP A 126 2.89 -15.19 -9.30
C ASP A 126 3.85 -14.69 -8.20
N SER A 127 5.11 -14.47 -8.58
CA SER A 127 6.14 -13.93 -7.69
C SER A 127 7.10 -13.05 -8.50
N PHE A 128 7.75 -12.12 -7.82
CA PHE A 128 8.83 -11.32 -8.38
C PHE A 128 10.13 -11.66 -7.68
N MET A 129 11.10 -12.20 -8.43
CA MET A 129 12.42 -12.60 -7.92
C MET A 129 12.36 -13.48 -6.66
N GLY A 130 11.40 -14.40 -6.62
CA GLY A 130 11.18 -15.34 -5.51
C GLY A 130 10.34 -14.80 -4.35
N ALA A 131 9.87 -13.55 -4.40
CA ALA A 131 9.00 -12.96 -3.40
C ALA A 131 7.56 -12.79 -3.91
N LYS A 132 6.58 -13.18 -3.07
CA LYS A 132 5.15 -12.87 -3.28
C LYS A 132 4.75 -11.68 -2.43
N ILE A 133 4.93 -11.82 -1.11
CA ILE A 133 4.76 -10.77 -0.12
C ILE A 133 6.14 -10.51 0.47
N GLY A 134 6.81 -9.47 -0.01
CA GLY A 134 8.20 -9.25 0.34
C GLY A 134 8.79 -8.00 -0.31
N VAL A 135 10.09 -7.84 -0.13
CA VAL A 135 10.88 -6.72 -0.66
C VAL A 135 12.01 -7.29 -1.52
N VAL A 136 12.27 -6.66 -2.66
CA VAL A 136 13.43 -6.93 -3.50
C VAL A 136 14.25 -5.65 -3.60
N VAL A 137 15.52 -5.72 -3.22
CA VAL A 137 16.45 -4.59 -3.25
C VAL A 137 17.43 -4.83 -4.39
N HIS A 138 17.37 -3.97 -5.41
CA HIS A 138 18.29 -4.01 -6.53
C HIS A 138 19.56 -3.25 -6.18
N CYS A 139 20.71 -3.91 -6.33
CA CYS A 139 22.03 -3.36 -6.03
C CYS A 139 22.93 -3.45 -7.27
N GLU A 140 23.99 -2.64 -7.32
CA GLU A 140 24.93 -2.65 -8.46
C GLU A 140 25.57 -4.03 -8.71
N GLY A 141 25.73 -4.85 -7.66
CA GLY A 141 26.36 -6.17 -7.70
C GLY A 141 25.40 -7.36 -7.77
N GLY A 142 24.09 -7.14 -7.78
CA GLY A 142 23.09 -8.20 -7.68
C GLY A 142 21.81 -7.74 -6.98
N HIS A 143 21.23 -8.56 -6.11
CA HIS A 143 20.00 -8.20 -5.40
C HIS A 143 19.88 -8.87 -4.03
N ILE A 144 19.03 -8.30 -3.18
CA ILE A 144 18.56 -8.93 -1.94
C ILE A 144 17.07 -9.21 -2.09
N THR A 145 16.66 -10.44 -1.80
CA THR A 145 15.24 -10.81 -1.70
C THR A 145 14.89 -11.06 -0.25
N VAL A 146 13.85 -10.38 0.24
CA VAL A 146 13.24 -10.56 1.57
C VAL A 146 11.83 -11.12 1.35
N PRO A 147 11.69 -12.46 1.22
CA PRO A 147 10.41 -13.08 0.85
C PRO A 147 9.46 -13.29 2.04
N SER A 148 9.92 -13.03 3.27
CA SER A 148 9.13 -13.17 4.50
C SER A 148 9.71 -12.31 5.63
N TYR A 149 9.01 -12.23 6.75
CA TYR A 149 9.48 -11.49 7.95
C TYR A 149 10.65 -12.14 8.68
N THR A 150 11.03 -13.36 8.32
CA THR A 150 12.04 -14.15 9.05
C THR A 150 13.17 -14.63 8.17
N SER A 151 13.23 -14.21 6.90
CA SER A 151 14.31 -14.59 6.01
C SER A 151 14.65 -13.52 4.98
N SER A 152 15.93 -13.49 4.61
CA SER A 152 16.44 -12.72 3.47
C SER A 152 17.62 -13.44 2.82
N SER A 153 17.85 -13.18 1.54
CA SER A 153 18.95 -13.79 0.78
C SER A 153 19.54 -12.78 -0.20
N ALA A 154 20.87 -12.72 -0.27
CA ALA A 154 21.62 -11.91 -1.22
C ALA A 154 22.16 -12.78 -2.36
N TYR A 155 22.05 -12.28 -3.59
CA TYR A 155 22.47 -12.96 -4.81
C TYR A 155 23.34 -12.03 -5.66
N ASP A 156 24.28 -12.59 -6.43
CA ASP A 156 25.09 -11.83 -7.38
C ASP A 156 24.35 -11.57 -8.71
N LYS A 157 25.01 -10.89 -9.66
CA LYS A 157 24.46 -10.61 -11.01
C LYS A 157 24.10 -11.86 -11.81
N ALA A 158 24.74 -13.00 -11.54
CA ALA A 158 24.45 -14.26 -12.20
C ALA A 158 23.33 -15.05 -11.50
N GLY A 159 22.74 -14.50 -10.43
CA GLY A 159 21.72 -15.18 -9.63
C GLY A 159 22.28 -16.22 -8.66
N LYS A 160 23.60 -16.25 -8.44
CA LYS A 160 24.21 -17.17 -7.47
C LYS A 160 24.00 -16.62 -6.07
N LEU A 161 23.54 -17.49 -5.16
CA LEU A 161 23.40 -17.15 -3.74
C LEU A 161 24.76 -16.79 -3.14
N ILE A 162 24.86 -15.58 -2.58
CA ILE A 162 26.02 -15.10 -1.84
C ILE A 162 25.86 -15.46 -0.36
N LYS A 163 24.71 -15.12 0.23
CA LYS A 163 24.43 -15.31 1.65
C LYS A 163 22.93 -15.36 1.91
N SER A 164 22.52 -16.09 2.94
CA SER A 164 21.15 -16.06 3.46
C SER A 164 21.16 -15.79 4.97
N TRP A 165 20.09 -15.17 5.43
CA TRP A 165 19.79 -14.92 6.83
C TRP A 165 18.42 -15.50 7.11
N LYS A 166 18.30 -16.24 8.21
CA LYS A 166 17.05 -16.83 8.66
C LYS A 166 16.97 -16.74 10.17
N GLU A 167 15.84 -16.27 10.67
CA GLU A 167 15.55 -16.20 12.10
C GLU A 167 14.68 -17.40 12.49
N GLU A 168 15.14 -18.23 13.43
CA GLU A 168 14.39 -19.42 13.87
C GLU A 168 13.21 -19.07 14.80
N LYS A 169 13.31 -17.94 15.53
CA LYS A 169 12.32 -17.48 16.50
C LYS A 169 11.70 -16.13 16.14
N GLY A 170 11.64 -15.80 14.85
CA GLY A 170 11.00 -14.58 14.36
C GLY A 170 9.47 -14.63 14.47
N GLY A 171 8.82 -13.50 14.27
CA GLY A 171 7.36 -13.36 14.32
C GLY A 171 6.88 -12.42 15.42
N GLU A 172 5.60 -12.52 15.78
CA GLU A 172 4.94 -11.57 16.69
C GLU A 172 5.48 -11.63 18.14
N GLY A 173 5.92 -12.80 18.60
CA GLY A 173 6.38 -13.01 19.98
C GLY A 173 7.51 -12.07 20.42
N PRO A 174 8.64 -12.00 19.69
CA PRO A 174 9.70 -11.04 19.96
C PRO A 174 9.24 -9.56 19.95
N HIS A 175 8.33 -9.18 19.05
CA HIS A 175 7.79 -7.82 19.00
C HIS A 175 6.98 -7.48 20.24
N PHE A 176 6.08 -8.36 20.68
CA PHE A 176 5.32 -8.15 21.93
C PHE A 176 6.22 -8.12 23.16
N LYS A 177 7.25 -8.98 23.20
CA LYS A 177 8.23 -8.97 24.28
C LYS A 177 8.95 -7.62 24.36
N ASN A 178 9.47 -7.13 23.23
CA ASN A 178 10.17 -5.84 23.17
C ASN A 178 9.26 -4.68 23.62
N PHE A 179 8.00 -4.66 23.19
CA PHE A 179 7.03 -3.66 23.65
C PHE A 179 6.84 -3.69 25.17
N VAL A 180 6.63 -4.87 25.76
CA VAL A 180 6.47 -5.02 27.22
C VAL A 180 7.73 -4.60 27.97
N GLU A 181 8.92 -4.90 27.44
CA GLU A 181 10.20 -4.48 28.01
C GLU A 181 10.35 -2.95 27.99
N ALA A 182 10.03 -2.29 26.88
CA ALA A 182 10.06 -0.83 26.76
C ALA A 182 9.04 -0.13 27.68
N VAL A 183 7.85 -0.70 27.85
CA VAL A 183 6.85 -0.19 28.82
C VAL A 183 7.37 -0.30 30.25
N ARG A 184 8.00 -1.44 30.60
CA ARG A 184 8.57 -1.67 31.93
C ARG A 184 9.75 -0.76 32.23
N SER A 185 10.64 -0.54 31.25
CA SER A 185 11.77 0.38 31.38
C SER A 185 11.34 1.84 31.35
N ARG A 186 10.15 2.13 30.83
CA ARG A 186 9.61 3.49 30.59
C ARG A 186 10.51 4.29 29.65
N ASN A 187 11.18 3.62 28.72
CA ASN A 187 12.05 4.25 27.74
C ASN A 187 11.62 3.84 26.33
N HIS A 188 11.00 4.76 25.58
CA HIS A 188 10.52 4.48 24.23
C HIS A 188 11.66 4.10 23.27
N LYS A 189 12.89 4.55 23.54
CA LYS A 189 14.09 4.21 22.74
C LYS A 189 14.47 2.73 22.80
N ASP A 190 13.88 1.96 23.71
CA ASP A 190 14.07 0.51 23.77
C ASP A 190 13.22 -0.22 22.71
N LEU A 191 12.25 0.46 22.07
CA LEU A 191 11.45 -0.11 21.00
C LEU A 191 12.28 -0.33 19.74
N TYR A 192 12.13 -1.51 19.12
CA TYR A 192 12.69 -1.77 17.80
C TYR A 192 11.97 -1.01 16.67
N ALA A 193 10.69 -0.67 16.89
CA ALA A 193 9.86 0.09 15.97
C ALA A 193 9.15 1.19 16.76
N ASP A 194 9.79 2.35 16.85
CA ASP A 194 9.22 3.53 17.49
C ASP A 194 8.03 4.08 16.67
N ILE A 195 7.19 4.92 17.27
CA ILE A 195 5.98 5.45 16.65
C ILE A 195 6.29 6.24 15.37
N LEU A 196 7.44 6.90 15.29
CA LEU A 196 7.86 7.63 14.09
C LEU A 196 8.07 6.68 12.89
N GLU A 197 8.59 5.48 13.12
CA GLU A 197 8.76 4.47 12.06
C GLU A 197 7.38 4.04 11.52
N GLY A 198 6.45 3.75 12.43
CA GLY A 198 5.07 3.40 12.08
C GLY A 198 4.34 4.53 11.34
N HIS A 199 4.55 5.78 11.75
CA HIS A 199 3.99 6.97 11.10
C HIS A 199 4.49 7.12 9.67
N LEU A 200 5.82 7.18 9.47
CA LEU A 200 6.41 7.40 8.15
C LEU A 200 6.01 6.31 7.15
N SER A 201 6.09 5.04 7.57
CA SER A 201 5.73 3.91 6.72
C SER A 201 4.23 3.86 6.38
N SER A 202 3.36 4.26 7.32
CA SER A 202 1.92 4.42 7.04
C SER A 202 1.64 5.57 6.08
N ALA A 203 2.29 6.71 6.30
CA ALA A 203 2.09 7.92 5.51
C ALA A 203 2.55 7.76 4.05
N LEU A 204 3.58 6.94 3.78
CA LEU A 204 3.93 6.55 2.41
C LEU A 204 2.77 5.84 1.69
N CYS A 205 2.13 4.87 2.34
CA CYS A 205 0.92 4.23 1.80
C CYS A 205 -0.22 5.23 1.58
N HIS A 206 -0.42 6.17 2.50
CA HIS A 206 -1.46 7.20 2.35
C HIS A 206 -1.18 8.13 1.17
N THR A 207 0.04 8.62 0.99
CA THR A 207 0.39 9.53 -0.11
C THR A 207 0.25 8.86 -1.48
N GLY A 208 0.54 7.56 -1.58
CA GLY A 208 0.24 6.75 -2.77
C GLY A 208 -1.26 6.68 -3.08
N ASN A 209 -2.09 6.46 -2.05
CA ASN A 209 -3.54 6.49 -2.19
C ASN A 209 -4.10 7.88 -2.52
N ILE A 210 -3.49 8.97 -2.01
CA ILE A 210 -3.89 10.34 -2.35
C ILE A 210 -3.68 10.60 -3.84
N SER A 211 -2.52 10.23 -4.40
CA SER A 211 -2.31 10.28 -5.84
C SER A 211 -3.38 9.49 -6.59
N HIS A 212 -3.68 8.26 -6.17
CA HIS A 212 -4.71 7.45 -6.83
C HIS A 212 -6.12 8.11 -6.76
N ARG A 213 -6.52 8.64 -5.60
CA ARG A 213 -7.85 9.25 -5.39
C ARG A 213 -8.05 10.54 -6.18
N LEU A 214 -6.97 11.27 -6.49
CA LEU A 214 -6.99 12.45 -7.36
C LEU A 214 -6.81 12.10 -8.85
N GLY A 215 -6.60 10.82 -9.16
CA GLY A 215 -6.34 10.36 -10.50
C GLY A 215 -7.57 10.34 -11.40
N GLN A 216 -7.31 10.15 -12.69
CA GLN A 216 -8.35 10.02 -13.71
C GLN A 216 -8.12 8.77 -14.54
N LEU A 217 -9.18 8.26 -15.16
CA LEU A 217 -9.07 7.13 -16.08
C LEU A 217 -8.18 7.51 -17.27
N ALA A 218 -7.11 6.74 -17.46
CA ALA A 218 -6.12 6.95 -18.50
C ALA A 218 -5.99 5.70 -19.39
N ALA A 219 -5.76 5.95 -20.69
CA ALA A 219 -5.40 4.90 -21.63
C ALA A 219 -3.92 4.50 -21.42
N PRO A 220 -3.52 3.27 -21.82
CA PRO A 220 -2.15 2.79 -21.63
C PRO A 220 -1.08 3.71 -22.21
N GLY A 221 -1.36 4.38 -23.34
CA GLY A 221 -0.44 5.35 -23.95
C GLY A 221 -0.13 6.56 -23.06
N ALA A 222 -1.14 7.10 -22.37
CA ALA A 222 -0.96 8.23 -21.45
C ALA A 222 -0.15 7.83 -20.21
N ILE A 223 -0.36 6.60 -19.71
CA ILE A 223 0.41 6.04 -18.59
C ILE A 223 1.88 5.89 -19.00
N ARG A 224 2.16 5.34 -20.19
CA ARG A 224 3.52 5.20 -20.73
C ARG A 224 4.21 6.54 -20.93
N GLU A 225 3.49 7.58 -21.35
CA GLU A 225 4.07 8.91 -21.50
C GLU A 225 4.45 9.53 -20.14
N GLN A 226 3.63 9.36 -19.09
CA GLN A 226 3.95 9.86 -17.75
C GLN A 226 5.24 9.26 -17.17
N ILE A 227 5.52 7.98 -17.45
CA ILE A 227 6.68 7.24 -16.90
C ILE A 227 7.88 7.21 -17.85
N LYS A 228 7.80 7.94 -18.96
CA LYS A 228 8.81 7.92 -20.01
C LYS A 228 10.17 8.38 -19.51
N GLY A 229 11.20 7.61 -19.85
CA GLY A 229 12.57 7.86 -19.42
C GLY A 229 12.91 7.29 -18.04
N ASP A 230 11.91 6.81 -17.28
CA ASP A 230 12.14 6.08 -16.04
C ASP A 230 12.08 4.57 -16.29
N ARG A 231 13.26 3.94 -16.25
CA ARG A 231 13.41 2.51 -16.54
C ARG A 231 12.68 1.63 -15.54
N GLU A 232 12.76 1.95 -14.25
CA GLU A 232 12.19 1.10 -13.19
C GLU A 232 10.67 1.26 -13.13
N ALA A 233 10.17 2.47 -13.32
CA ALA A 233 8.73 2.71 -13.48
C ALA A 233 8.18 1.98 -14.71
N THR A 234 8.85 2.09 -15.86
CA THR A 234 8.45 1.42 -17.11
C THR A 234 8.40 -0.09 -16.91
N ALA A 235 9.47 -0.70 -16.40
CA ALA A 235 9.51 -2.14 -16.16
C ALA A 235 8.39 -2.60 -15.22
N THR A 236 8.09 -1.82 -14.18
CA THR A 236 7.04 -2.14 -13.22
C THR A 236 5.64 -2.04 -13.81
N VAL A 237 5.35 -0.97 -14.55
CA VAL A 237 4.04 -0.77 -15.17
C VAL A 237 3.78 -1.80 -16.27
N GLU A 238 4.78 -2.14 -17.08
CA GLU A 238 4.60 -3.19 -18.09
C GLU A 238 4.36 -4.57 -17.44
N ARG A 239 5.06 -4.91 -16.35
CA ARG A 239 4.74 -6.12 -15.57
C ARG A 239 3.31 -6.12 -15.02
N MET A 240 2.78 -4.96 -14.64
CA MET A 240 1.38 -4.83 -14.22
C MET A 240 0.44 -5.07 -15.41
N PHE A 241 0.74 -4.53 -16.59
CA PHE A 241 -0.07 -4.76 -17.79
C PHE A 241 -0.08 -6.24 -18.21
N GLU A 242 1.06 -6.93 -18.14
CA GLU A 242 1.16 -8.37 -18.38
C GLU A 242 0.29 -9.17 -17.39
N HIS A 243 0.33 -8.81 -16.10
CA HIS A 243 -0.51 -9.42 -15.07
C HIS A 243 -2.01 -9.23 -15.33
N LEU A 244 -2.41 -8.01 -15.71
CA LEU A 244 -3.80 -7.70 -16.05
C LEU A 244 -4.25 -8.47 -17.28
N LYS A 245 -3.40 -8.55 -18.32
CA LYS A 245 -3.65 -9.34 -19.52
C LYS A 245 -3.81 -10.83 -19.22
N ALA A 246 -2.98 -11.39 -18.34
CA ALA A 246 -3.09 -12.79 -17.91
C ALA A 246 -4.40 -13.10 -17.18
N ASN A 247 -5.05 -12.08 -16.62
CA ASN A 247 -6.37 -12.16 -16.00
C ASN A 247 -7.51 -11.70 -16.92
N GLU A 248 -7.25 -11.57 -18.22
CA GLU A 248 -8.21 -11.14 -19.24
C GLU A 248 -8.84 -9.75 -18.96
N VAL A 249 -8.15 -8.90 -18.21
CA VAL A 249 -8.54 -7.49 -18.02
C VAL A 249 -8.11 -6.70 -19.26
N ASN A 250 -9.05 -6.01 -19.90
CA ASN A 250 -8.77 -5.22 -21.08
C ASN A 250 -8.55 -3.75 -20.68
N ILE A 251 -7.28 -3.36 -20.53
CA ILE A 251 -6.91 -2.02 -20.08
C ILE A 251 -7.25 -0.89 -21.08
N ASP A 252 -7.60 -1.21 -22.33
CA ASP A 252 -8.10 -0.20 -23.27
C ASP A 252 -9.56 0.16 -22.98
N THR A 253 -10.35 -0.78 -22.46
CA THR A 253 -11.77 -0.58 -22.11
C THR A 253 -11.98 -0.30 -20.63
N ASP A 254 -11.39 -1.10 -19.75
CA ASP A 254 -11.52 -0.96 -18.30
C ASP A 254 -10.77 0.28 -17.80
N LYS A 255 -9.70 0.66 -18.51
CA LYS A 255 -8.76 1.75 -18.18
C LYS A 255 -8.18 1.60 -16.77
N LEU A 256 -7.19 2.44 -16.46
CA LEU A 256 -6.62 2.52 -15.12
C LEU A 256 -6.73 3.95 -14.63
N THR A 257 -6.92 4.12 -13.33
CA THR A 257 -6.80 5.42 -12.69
C THR A 257 -5.33 5.78 -12.61
N LEU A 258 -4.92 6.78 -13.38
CA LEU A 258 -3.58 7.38 -13.31
C LEU A 258 -3.65 8.59 -12.38
N GLY A 259 -2.98 8.48 -11.25
CA GLY A 259 -2.82 9.56 -10.28
C GLY A 259 -1.84 10.63 -10.77
N PRO A 260 -2.07 11.92 -10.42
CA PRO A 260 -1.11 12.96 -10.71
C PRO A 260 0.21 12.70 -9.99
N VAL A 261 1.29 13.25 -10.56
CA VAL A 261 2.58 13.34 -9.91
C VAL A 261 2.53 14.43 -8.85
N LEU A 262 2.54 14.04 -7.59
CA LEU A 262 2.50 14.92 -6.43
C LEU A 262 3.91 15.20 -5.93
N LYS A 263 4.24 16.47 -5.71
CA LYS A 263 5.48 16.89 -5.05
C LYS A 263 5.19 17.19 -3.58
N MET A 264 6.13 16.89 -2.71
CA MET A 264 5.91 16.97 -1.27
C MET A 264 7.13 17.55 -0.55
N ASN A 265 6.88 18.35 0.47
CA ASN A 265 7.88 18.63 1.49
C ASN A 265 7.87 17.48 2.49
N GLY A 266 8.82 16.56 2.37
CA GLY A 266 8.86 15.32 3.15
C GLY A 266 8.92 15.53 4.67
N LYS A 267 9.54 16.63 5.11
CA LYS A 267 9.69 17.00 6.52
C LYS A 267 8.49 17.75 7.09
N ALA A 268 7.91 18.66 6.31
CA ALA A 268 6.72 19.41 6.71
C ALA A 268 5.41 18.62 6.47
N GLU A 269 5.52 17.46 5.83
CA GLU A 269 4.43 16.55 5.50
C GLU A 269 3.26 17.21 4.74
N THR A 270 3.60 18.08 3.79
CA THR A 270 2.64 18.87 3.00
C THR A 270 2.93 18.79 1.50
N PHE A 271 1.88 18.82 0.68
CA PHE A 271 2.02 18.80 -0.77
C PHE A 271 2.36 20.19 -1.31
N ILE A 272 3.30 20.24 -2.25
CA ILE A 272 3.75 21.51 -2.84
C ILE A 272 2.82 21.87 -4.00
N GLY A 273 2.04 22.92 -3.81
CA GLY A 273 1.18 23.48 -4.86
C GLY A 273 -0.04 22.62 -5.20
N ASN A 274 -0.51 21.77 -4.29
CA ASN A 274 -1.68 20.91 -4.51
C ASN A 274 -2.61 20.87 -3.28
N ALA A 275 -3.47 21.89 -3.16
CA ALA A 275 -4.39 22.03 -2.03
C ALA A 275 -5.42 20.89 -1.95
N ASP A 276 -5.78 20.27 -3.08
CA ASP A 276 -6.72 19.14 -3.08
C ASP A 276 -6.07 17.87 -2.52
N ALA A 277 -4.77 17.68 -2.72
CA ALA A 277 -4.00 16.63 -2.04
C ALA A 277 -3.87 16.91 -0.53
N ASP A 278 -3.62 18.15 -0.13
CA ASP A 278 -3.52 18.52 1.29
C ASP A 278 -4.83 18.29 2.05
N LYS A 279 -5.99 18.53 1.43
CA LYS A 279 -7.30 18.21 2.02
C LYS A 279 -7.46 16.72 2.37
N LEU A 280 -6.69 15.84 1.71
CA LEU A 280 -6.73 14.39 1.94
C LEU A 280 -5.69 13.90 2.96
N LEU A 281 -4.83 14.77 3.49
CA LEU A 281 -3.92 14.46 4.60
C LEU A 281 -4.68 14.28 5.93
N THR A 282 -5.89 14.84 6.01
CA THR A 282 -6.79 14.70 7.14
C THR A 282 -8.20 14.38 6.66
N ARG A 283 -9.18 14.42 7.55
CA ARG A 283 -10.60 14.29 7.23
C ARG A 283 -11.44 15.26 8.04
N ASP A 284 -12.62 15.59 7.52
CA ASP A 284 -13.66 16.24 8.30
C ASP A 284 -14.23 15.25 9.33
N TYR A 285 -13.94 15.50 10.60
CA TYR A 285 -14.32 14.63 11.70
C TYR A 285 -15.81 14.73 12.03
N ARG A 286 -16.51 13.59 12.03
CA ARG A 286 -17.90 13.51 12.51
C ARG A 286 -17.95 13.69 14.02
N LYS A 287 -18.66 14.71 14.50
CA LYS A 287 -18.88 14.93 15.94
C LYS A 287 -19.67 13.75 16.56
N PRO A 288 -19.37 13.34 17.81
CA PRO A 288 -18.38 13.92 18.72
C PRO A 288 -16.94 13.38 18.55
N PHE A 289 -16.69 12.49 17.59
CA PHE A 289 -15.41 11.83 17.37
C PHE A 289 -14.41 12.74 16.64
N VAL A 290 -13.88 13.75 17.34
CA VAL A 290 -12.98 14.75 16.76
C VAL A 290 -11.58 14.61 17.36
N VAL A 291 -10.55 14.58 16.51
CA VAL A 291 -9.16 14.78 16.93
C VAL A 291 -8.91 16.28 17.01
N PRO A 292 -8.54 16.85 18.18
CA PRO A 292 -8.25 18.27 18.30
C PRO A 292 -7.12 18.68 17.35
N ALA A 293 -7.25 19.86 16.74
CA ALA A 293 -6.11 20.44 16.02
C ALA A 293 -4.96 20.68 17.00
N ILE A 294 -3.75 20.28 16.62
CA ILE A 294 -2.55 20.62 17.38
C ILE A 294 -2.38 22.14 17.22
N SER A 295 -2.45 22.88 18.32
CA SER A 295 -2.18 24.32 18.32
C SER A 295 -0.74 24.55 17.86
N ALA A 296 -0.57 25.39 16.83
CA ALA A 296 0.73 25.85 16.37
C ALA A 296 1.47 26.65 17.46
#